data_AF-A0A383DVF7-F1
#
_entry.id   AF-A0A383DVF7-F1
#
_cell.length_a   1.000
_cell.length_b   1.000
_cell.length_c   1.000
_cell.angle_alpha   90.00
_cell.angle_beta   90.00
_cell.angle_gamma   90.00
#
_symmetry.space_group_name_H-M   'P 1'
#
loop_
_entity.id
_entity.type
_entity.pdbx_description
1 polymer ?
#
loop_
_entity_poly.entity_id
_entity_poly.type
_entity_poly.pdbx_seq_one_letter_code
_entity_poly.pdbx_strand_id
1 'polypeptide(L)'
;VFPFETPYFSNKNSRLGSLMPVDKTAGAGLWKDLVLAADAVGGDRTLYADGVTRYVLGTLTHHHIPSRTSYDFDHSPLEVTAYPSKVESMSKDSGALLVINRRNGFETMSSRLSGHWPIDILQVSKSYPTELSQFIDEHKEKFKLLWSQDKIWLYEIL
;
A
#
# COMPACT_ATOMS: atom_id res chain seq x y z
N VAL A 1 -33.21 2.36 -2.02
CA VAL A 1 -33.56 3.52 -2.88
C VAL A 1 -32.54 3.57 -4.01
N PHE A 2 -32.97 3.67 -5.27
CA PHE A 2 -32.07 3.77 -6.43
C PHE A 2 -31.26 5.08 -6.41
N PRO A 3 -30.01 5.09 -6.92
CA PRO A 3 -29.28 6.33 -7.10
C PRO A 3 -29.99 7.19 -8.15
N PHE A 4 -30.08 8.50 -7.90
CA PHE A 4 -30.52 9.48 -8.88
C PHE A 4 -29.69 10.74 -8.74
N GLU A 5 -29.37 11.35 -9.88
CA GLU A 5 -28.75 12.67 -9.97
C GLU A 5 -29.60 13.57 -10.86
N THR A 6 -29.86 14.76 -10.34
CA THR A 6 -30.42 15.91 -11.06
C THR A 6 -29.56 17.13 -10.72
N PRO A 7 -29.65 18.24 -11.47
CA PRO A 7 -28.89 19.46 -11.15
C PRO A 7 -29.16 20.03 -9.75
N TYR A 8 -30.29 19.67 -9.13
CA TYR A 8 -30.75 20.23 -7.86
C TYR A 8 -30.72 19.23 -6.69
N PHE A 9 -30.78 17.93 -6.97
CA PHE A 9 -30.82 16.87 -5.96
C PHE A 9 -30.00 15.66 -6.39
N SER A 10 -29.16 15.17 -5.48
CA SER A 10 -28.40 13.92 -5.62
C SER A 10 -28.65 13.05 -4.39
N ASN A 11 -29.06 11.80 -4.58
CA ASN A 11 -29.20 10.84 -3.49
C ASN A 11 -27.87 10.11 -3.24
N LYS A 12 -26.97 10.77 -2.51
CA LYS A 12 -25.66 10.22 -2.12
C LYS A 12 -25.74 9.11 -1.05
N ASN A 13 -26.90 8.91 -0.42
CA ASN A 13 -27.12 7.88 0.62
C ASN A 13 -27.51 6.51 0.04
N SER A 14 -27.49 6.34 -1.28
CA SER A 14 -27.78 5.05 -1.92
C SER A 14 -26.66 4.04 -1.65
N ARG A 15 -26.98 2.97 -0.90
CA ARG A 15 -26.06 1.86 -0.62
C ARG A 15 -25.88 0.87 -1.78
N LEU A 16 -26.48 1.12 -2.95
CA LEU A 16 -26.37 0.24 -4.12
C LEU A 16 -24.92 0.13 -4.62
N GLY A 17 -24.12 1.19 -4.51
CA GLY A 17 -22.69 1.12 -4.82
C GLY A 17 -21.95 0.08 -3.96
N SER A 18 -22.32 -0.08 -2.69
CA SER A 18 -21.71 -1.05 -1.76
C SER A 18 -22.04 -2.52 -2.09
N LEU A 19 -22.96 -2.79 -3.01
CA LEU A 19 -23.32 -4.15 -3.44
C LEU A 19 -22.59 -4.58 -4.72
N MET A 20 -21.76 -3.72 -5.32
CA MET A 20 -20.97 -4.10 -6.48
C MET A 20 -19.81 -5.03 -6.06
N PRO A 21 -19.55 -6.12 -6.79
CA PRO A 21 -18.45 -7.03 -6.48
C PRO A 21 -17.13 -6.33 -6.77
N VAL A 22 -16.41 -5.98 -5.71
CA VAL A 22 -15.10 -5.32 -5.77
C VAL A 22 -13.96 -6.22 -5.30
N ASP A 23 -14.25 -7.46 -4.93
CA ASP A 23 -13.35 -8.34 -4.14
C ASP A 23 -11.92 -8.40 -4.70
N LYS A 24 -11.75 -8.64 -6.01
CA LYS A 24 -10.43 -8.79 -6.63
C LYS A 24 -9.79 -7.47 -7.09
N THR A 25 -10.54 -6.38 -7.11
CA THR A 25 -10.15 -5.13 -7.77
C THR A 25 -9.98 -3.97 -6.79
N ALA A 26 -10.73 -3.97 -5.70
CA ALA A 26 -10.65 -2.99 -4.62
C ALA A 26 -11.01 -3.56 -3.24
N GLY A 27 -11.23 -4.88 -3.14
CA GLY A 27 -11.67 -5.58 -1.93
C GLY A 27 -10.60 -6.50 -1.35
N ALA A 28 -11.00 -7.45 -0.51
CA ALA A 28 -10.08 -8.31 0.24
C ALA A 28 -9.20 -9.18 -0.67
N GLY A 29 -9.74 -9.63 -1.80
CA GLY A 29 -8.99 -10.36 -2.82
C GLY A 29 -7.80 -9.59 -3.41
N LEU A 30 -7.81 -8.25 -3.42
CA LEU A 30 -6.67 -7.42 -3.84
C LEU A 30 -5.49 -7.51 -2.87
N TRP A 31 -5.70 -7.89 -1.61
CA TRP A 31 -4.67 -7.83 -0.56
C TRP A 31 -4.31 -9.18 0.02
N LYS A 32 -5.14 -10.20 -0.21
CA LYS A 32 -5.10 -11.49 0.49
C LYS A 32 -3.73 -12.18 0.42
N ASP A 33 -3.16 -12.30 -0.77
CA ASP A 33 -1.87 -12.97 -0.99
C ASP A 33 -0.73 -12.25 -0.25
N LEU A 34 -0.68 -10.92 -0.33
CA LEU A 34 0.29 -10.09 0.35
C LEU A 34 0.14 -10.18 1.88
N VAL A 35 -1.09 -10.11 2.40
CA VAL A 35 -1.36 -10.24 3.85
C VAL A 35 -0.89 -11.60 4.35
N LEU A 36 -1.22 -12.69 3.64
CA LEU A 36 -0.78 -14.03 4.02
C LEU A 36 0.75 -14.19 3.95
N ALA A 37 1.39 -13.62 2.93
CA ALA A 37 2.84 -13.69 2.78
C ALA A 37 3.56 -12.91 3.89
N ALA A 38 3.06 -11.71 4.23
CA ALA A 38 3.61 -10.91 5.31
C ALA A 38 3.39 -11.58 6.67
N ASP A 39 2.16 -12.00 7.00
CA ASP A 39 1.84 -12.61 8.29
C ASP A 39 2.51 -13.97 8.53
N ALA A 40 2.95 -14.65 7.46
CA ALA A 40 3.75 -15.87 7.58
C ALA A 40 5.20 -15.62 8.02
N VAL A 41 5.69 -14.37 7.95
CA VAL A 41 7.01 -14.01 8.44
C VAL A 41 6.98 -13.99 9.96
N GLY A 42 7.85 -14.75 10.61
CA GLY A 42 7.86 -14.83 12.07
C GLY A 42 8.35 -13.55 12.77
N GLY A 43 7.75 -13.29 13.93
CA GLY A 43 8.16 -12.25 14.88
C GLY A 43 7.46 -10.91 14.68
N ASP A 44 7.48 -10.05 15.70
CA ASP A 44 6.99 -8.68 15.59
C ASP A 44 8.07 -7.79 14.97
N ARG A 45 7.90 -7.44 13.69
CA ARG A 45 8.88 -6.72 12.86
C ARG A 45 8.36 -5.35 12.47
N THR A 46 9.28 -4.42 12.23
CA THR A 46 8.96 -3.11 11.64
C THR A 46 8.54 -3.26 10.17
N LEU A 47 7.42 -2.65 9.76
CA LEU A 47 6.94 -2.62 8.37
C LEU A 47 7.21 -1.27 7.68
N TYR A 48 7.91 -1.32 6.56
CA TYR A 48 8.09 -0.22 5.62
C TYR A 48 7.31 -0.49 4.32
N ALA A 49 6.40 0.41 3.95
CA ALA A 49 5.61 0.33 2.72
C ALA A 49 4.98 1.70 2.40
N ASP A 50 4.29 1.83 1.26
CA ASP A 50 3.41 2.98 1.00
C ASP A 50 2.29 3.11 2.03
N GLY A 51 1.71 4.31 2.18
CA GLY A 51 0.70 4.58 3.20
C GLY A 51 -0.49 3.62 3.20
N VAL A 52 -1.00 3.20 2.03
CA VAL A 52 -2.16 2.30 1.93
C VAL A 52 -1.77 0.88 2.26
N THR A 53 -0.70 0.36 1.65
CA THR A 53 -0.21 -0.99 1.94
C THR A 53 0.17 -1.13 3.41
N ARG A 54 0.82 -0.12 3.98
CA ARG A 54 1.18 -0.06 5.40
C ARG A 54 -0.06 -0.10 6.29
N TYR A 55 -1.08 0.70 5.98
CA TYR A 55 -2.35 0.70 6.72
C TYR A 55 -3.00 -0.68 6.73
N VAL A 56 -3.07 -1.35 5.57
CA VAL A 56 -3.63 -2.70 5.44
C VAL A 56 -2.82 -3.70 6.26
N LEU A 57 -1.49 -3.74 6.09
CA LEU A 57 -0.64 -4.73 6.75
C LEU A 57 -0.55 -4.54 8.25
N GLY A 58 -0.38 -3.32 8.75
CA GLY A 58 -0.34 -3.09 10.20
C GLY A 58 -1.68 -3.28 10.90
N THR A 59 -2.78 -3.41 10.16
CA THR A 59 -4.09 -3.77 10.73
C THR A 59 -4.33 -5.29 10.71
N LEU A 60 -3.77 -5.99 9.72
CA LEU A 60 -4.10 -7.39 9.43
C LEU A 60 -2.98 -8.39 9.71
N THR A 61 -1.80 -7.92 10.12
CA THR A 61 -0.65 -8.75 10.48
C THR A 61 -0.18 -8.43 11.89
N HIS A 62 0.63 -9.31 12.47
CA HIS A 62 1.21 -9.14 13.81
C HIS A 62 2.41 -8.18 13.86
N HIS A 63 2.79 -7.58 12.73
CA HIS A 63 3.90 -6.65 12.63
C HIS A 63 3.48 -5.21 12.97
N HIS A 64 4.43 -4.37 13.39
CA HIS A 64 4.16 -3.00 13.75
C HIS A 64 4.67 -1.98 12.72
N ILE A 65 4.01 -0.83 12.70
CA ILE A 65 4.36 0.30 11.84
C ILE A 65 5.21 1.29 12.65
N PRO A 66 6.38 1.72 12.16
CA PRO A 66 7.15 2.78 12.82
C PRO A 66 6.32 4.07 12.85
N SER A 67 6.41 4.84 13.93
CA SER A 67 5.51 5.95 14.28
C SER A 67 5.03 6.79 13.09
N ARG A 68 3.76 7.24 13.12
CA ARG A 68 3.13 8.08 12.08
C ARG A 68 3.93 9.33 11.70
N THR A 69 4.86 9.78 12.54
CA THR A 69 5.69 10.97 12.36
C THR A 69 7.02 10.71 11.62
N SER A 70 7.42 9.46 11.38
CA SER A 70 8.76 9.14 10.87
C SER A 70 8.81 8.71 9.39
N TYR A 71 7.67 8.57 8.68
CA TYR A 71 7.66 8.05 7.31
C TYR A 71 6.49 8.59 6.46
N ASP A 72 6.78 9.61 5.65
CA ASP A 72 5.86 10.26 4.68
C ASP A 72 5.81 9.50 3.34
N PHE A 73 5.18 8.32 3.31
CA PHE A 73 4.65 7.75 2.05
C PHE A 73 3.15 7.98 1.96
N ASP A 74 2.69 9.11 2.48
CA ASP A 74 1.28 9.46 2.53
C ASP A 74 0.90 10.15 1.22
N HIS A 75 0.26 9.37 0.34
CA HIS A 75 -0.48 9.79 -0.88
C HIS A 75 0.30 10.42 -2.04
N SER A 76 1.56 10.78 -1.84
CA SER A 76 2.45 11.32 -2.86
C SER A 76 3.78 10.56 -2.87
N PRO A 77 4.43 10.38 -4.04
CA PRO A 77 5.81 9.95 -4.07
C PRO A 77 6.65 10.89 -3.21
N LEU A 78 7.58 10.33 -2.45
CA LEU A 78 8.66 11.13 -1.88
C LEU A 78 9.32 11.94 -2.99
N GLU A 79 9.70 13.19 -2.70
CA GLU A 79 10.53 13.95 -3.62
C GLU A 79 11.78 13.14 -3.98
N VAL A 80 12.23 13.24 -5.23
CA VAL A 80 13.44 12.56 -5.72
C VAL A 80 14.65 12.81 -4.81
N THR A 81 14.70 13.97 -4.14
CA THR A 81 15.72 14.39 -3.17
C THR A 81 15.71 13.61 -1.85
N ALA A 82 14.61 12.96 -1.48
CA ALA A 82 14.52 12.08 -0.32
C ALA A 82 15.23 10.73 -0.54
N TYR A 83 15.58 10.44 -1.79
CA TYR A 83 16.45 9.34 -2.19
C TYR A 83 17.85 9.91 -2.46
N PRO A 84 18.93 9.30 -1.92
CA PRO A 84 19.01 8.03 -1.19
C PRO A 84 18.79 8.14 0.33
N SER A 85 18.78 9.34 0.91
CA SER A 85 18.93 9.56 2.37
C SER A 85 17.90 8.82 3.25
N LYS A 86 16.61 8.79 2.89
CA LYS A 86 15.58 8.08 3.67
C LYS A 86 15.66 6.57 3.52
N VAL A 87 15.95 6.07 2.32
CA VAL A 87 16.10 4.62 2.07
C VAL A 87 17.35 4.08 2.71
N GLU A 88 18.44 4.84 2.67
CA GLU A 88 19.67 4.50 3.36
C GLU A 88 19.45 4.44 4.88
N SER A 89 18.71 5.40 5.46
CA SER A 89 18.33 5.36 6.88
C SER A 89 17.51 4.11 7.22
N MET A 90 16.48 3.80 6.41
CA MET A 90 15.65 2.61 6.57
C MET A 90 16.46 1.32 6.45
N SER A 91 17.43 1.26 5.53
CA SER A 91 18.27 0.07 5.32
C SER A 91 19.17 -0.28 6.52
N LYS A 92 19.19 0.54 7.58
CA LYS A 92 19.89 0.26 8.83
C LYS A 92 19.03 -0.51 9.85
N ASP A 93 17.73 -0.63 9.62
CA ASP A 93 16.80 -1.36 10.49
C ASP A 93 16.82 -2.86 10.17
N SER A 94 17.89 -3.54 10.57
CA SER A 94 18.08 -4.99 10.33
C SER A 94 16.96 -5.82 10.94
N GLY A 95 16.44 -6.78 10.17
CA GLY A 95 15.30 -7.61 10.52
C GLY A 95 13.93 -7.02 10.17
N ALA A 96 13.86 -5.72 9.83
CA ALA A 96 12.64 -5.08 9.36
C ALA A 96 12.20 -5.61 7.99
N LEU A 97 10.92 -5.36 7.66
CA LEU A 97 10.31 -5.76 6.42
C LEU A 97 10.07 -4.57 5.51
N LEU A 98 10.57 -4.64 4.29
CA LEU A 98 10.27 -3.70 3.22
C LEU A 98 9.29 -4.34 2.23
N VAL A 99 8.12 -3.74 2.09
CA VAL A 99 7.10 -4.13 1.14
C VAL A 99 6.99 -3.07 0.05
N ILE A 100 7.24 -3.48 -1.19
CA ILE A 100 7.03 -2.66 -2.39
C ILE A 100 5.82 -3.21 -3.10
N ASN A 101 4.69 -2.52 -3.01
CA ASN A 101 3.46 -2.91 -3.67
C ASN A 101 3.15 -1.98 -4.85
N ARG A 102 3.43 -2.43 -6.08
CA ARG A 102 3.06 -1.71 -7.31
C ARG A 102 1.80 -2.28 -7.97
N ARG A 103 1.01 -3.09 -7.24
CA ARG A 103 -0.28 -3.61 -7.71
C ARG A 103 -1.39 -2.60 -7.42
N ASN A 104 -1.77 -1.86 -8.46
CA ASN A 104 -2.88 -0.93 -8.35
C ASN A 104 -4.22 -1.67 -8.25
N GLY A 105 -5.11 -1.14 -7.42
CA GLY A 105 -6.52 -1.47 -7.49
C GLY A 105 -7.24 -0.66 -8.57
N PHE A 106 -8.49 -0.99 -8.78
CA PHE A 106 -9.36 -0.27 -9.71
C PHE A 106 -10.18 0.77 -8.97
N GLU A 107 -10.43 1.89 -9.65
CA GLU A 107 -11.49 2.79 -9.23
C GLU A 107 -12.83 2.04 -9.34
N THR A 108 -13.64 2.16 -8.30
CA THR A 108 -14.97 1.55 -8.27
C THR A 108 -16.03 2.64 -8.23
N MET A 109 -17.23 2.34 -8.73
CA MET A 109 -18.34 3.29 -8.63
C MET A 109 -18.67 3.61 -7.17
N SER A 110 -18.48 2.64 -6.26
CA SER A 110 -18.63 2.86 -4.82
C SER A 110 -17.59 3.82 -4.25
N SER A 111 -16.32 3.71 -4.63
CA SER A 111 -15.30 4.68 -4.21
C SER A 111 -15.62 6.09 -4.72
N ARG A 112 -16.07 6.21 -5.99
CA ARG A 112 -16.50 7.48 -6.58
C ARG A 112 -17.70 8.12 -5.85
N LEU A 113 -18.71 7.32 -5.49
CA LEU A 113 -19.94 7.82 -4.87
C LEU A 113 -19.80 8.09 -3.37
N SER A 114 -18.94 7.35 -2.66
CA SER A 114 -18.77 7.49 -1.21
C SER A 114 -18.03 8.77 -0.80
N GLY A 115 -17.10 9.25 -1.64
CA GLY A 115 -16.27 10.44 -1.37
C GLY A 115 -15.38 10.34 -0.13
N HIS A 116 -15.30 9.17 0.52
CA HIS A 116 -14.58 8.99 1.79
C HIS A 116 -13.06 8.87 1.62
N TRP A 117 -12.62 8.41 0.45
CA TRP A 117 -11.22 8.32 0.06
C TRP A 117 -10.98 9.01 -1.28
N PRO A 118 -9.77 9.53 -1.54
CA PRO A 118 -9.37 9.97 -2.87
C PRO A 118 -9.65 8.88 -3.92
N ILE A 119 -10.07 9.29 -5.11
CA ILE A 119 -10.48 8.37 -6.18
C ILE A 119 -9.35 7.45 -6.65
N ASP A 120 -8.12 7.91 -6.48
CA ASP A 120 -6.88 7.26 -6.87
C ASP A 120 -6.16 6.62 -5.67
N ILE A 121 -6.83 6.43 -4.53
CA ILE A 121 -6.22 5.87 -3.32
C ILE A 121 -5.60 4.49 -3.55
N LEU A 122 -6.17 3.70 -4.46
CA LEU A 122 -5.65 2.37 -4.82
C LEU A 122 -4.58 2.40 -5.93
N GLN A 123 -4.18 3.57 -6.43
CA GLN A 123 -3.06 3.73 -7.36
C GLN A 123 -1.72 3.74 -6.61
N VAL A 124 -1.48 2.72 -5.79
CA VAL A 124 -0.34 2.62 -4.87
C VAL A 124 1.02 2.64 -5.57
N SER A 125 1.09 2.23 -6.84
CA SER A 125 2.34 2.25 -7.61
C SER A 125 2.97 3.64 -7.70
N LYS A 126 2.17 4.71 -7.64
CA LYS A 126 2.65 6.10 -7.71
C LYS A 126 3.54 6.50 -6.53
N SER A 127 3.44 5.77 -5.42
CA SER A 127 4.20 6.07 -4.20
C SER A 127 5.66 5.57 -4.26
N TYR A 128 6.03 4.80 -5.29
CA TYR A 128 7.35 4.16 -5.38
C TYR A 128 8.15 4.73 -6.55
N PRO A 129 9.16 5.58 -6.30
CA PRO A 129 10.04 6.08 -7.35
C PRO A 129 10.88 4.95 -7.98
N THR A 130 11.40 5.19 -9.18
CA THR A 130 12.20 4.19 -9.92
C THR A 130 13.53 3.94 -9.21
N GLU A 131 14.07 4.98 -8.59
CA GLU A 131 15.30 5.04 -7.81
C GLU A 131 15.29 4.06 -6.62
N LEU A 132 14.11 3.72 -6.08
CA LEU A 132 14.01 2.68 -5.04
C LEU A 132 14.42 1.31 -5.57
N SER A 133 13.97 0.96 -6.76
CA SER A 133 14.32 -0.31 -7.41
C SER A 133 15.82 -0.35 -7.69
N GLN A 134 16.38 0.76 -8.20
CA GLN A 134 17.82 0.89 -8.43
C GLN A 134 18.63 0.74 -7.15
N PHE A 135 18.23 1.39 -6.05
CA PHE A 135 18.92 1.29 -4.76
C PHE A 135 18.95 -0.15 -4.24
N ILE A 136 17.83 -0.87 -4.32
CA ILE A 136 17.76 -2.28 -3.89
C ILE A 136 18.65 -3.14 -4.78
N ASP A 137 18.70 -2.87 -6.08
CA ASP A 137 19.53 -3.60 -7.02
C ASP A 137 21.04 -3.34 -6.84
N GLU A 138 21.41 -2.12 -6.45
CA GLU A 138 22.79 -1.73 -6.16
C GLU A 138 23.25 -2.21 -4.77
N HIS A 139 22.31 -2.42 -3.83
CA HIS A 139 22.57 -2.82 -2.45
C HIS A 139 21.92 -4.16 -2.08
N LYS A 140 21.98 -5.15 -2.97
CA LYS A 140 21.35 -6.48 -2.78
C LYS A 140 21.81 -7.19 -1.51
N GLU A 141 23.01 -6.89 -1.02
CA GLU A 141 23.55 -7.39 0.23
C GLU A 141 22.78 -6.93 1.48
N LYS A 142 21.98 -5.85 1.37
CA LYS A 142 21.16 -5.31 2.46
C LYS A 142 19.70 -5.78 2.41
N PHE A 143 19.29 -6.49 1.36
CA PHE A 143 17.90 -6.86 1.14
C PHE A 143 17.77 -8.32 0.71
N LYS A 144 17.15 -9.13 1.56
CA LYS A 144 16.82 -10.52 1.25
C LYS A 144 15.37 -10.62 0.80
N LEU A 145 15.15 -11.01 -0.45
CA LEU A 145 13.80 -11.28 -0.95
C LEU A 145 13.20 -12.48 -0.22
N LEU A 146 12.07 -12.28 0.45
CA LEU A 146 11.32 -13.34 1.12
C LEU A 146 10.19 -13.87 0.22
N TRP A 147 9.52 -12.97 -0.51
CA TRP A 147 8.38 -13.31 -1.34
C TRP A 147 8.15 -12.27 -2.44
N SER A 148 7.63 -12.70 -3.58
CA SER A 148 7.15 -11.79 -4.63
C SER A 148 6.00 -12.40 -5.42
N GLN A 149 5.03 -11.56 -5.78
CA GLN A 149 3.91 -11.92 -6.65
C GLN A 149 3.26 -10.67 -7.22
N ASP A 150 2.82 -10.71 -8.47
CA ASP A 150 1.96 -9.69 -9.09
C ASP A 150 2.37 -8.23 -8.82
N LYS A 151 3.63 -7.91 -9.13
CA LYS A 151 4.25 -6.57 -8.91
C LYS A 151 4.35 -6.16 -7.44
N ILE A 152 4.44 -7.14 -6.55
CA ILE A 152 4.70 -6.95 -5.14
C ILE A 152 5.96 -7.70 -4.77
N TRP A 153 6.79 -7.05 -3.96
CA TRP A 153 7.99 -7.62 -3.40
C TRP A 153 8.03 -7.40 -1.88
N LEU A 154 8.34 -8.45 -1.15
CA LEU A 154 8.55 -8.45 0.29
C LEU A 154 10.02 -8.82 0.56
N TYR A 155 10.74 -7.89 1.16
CA TYR A 155 12.14 -8.05 1.53
C TYR A 155 12.30 -8.02 3.06
N GLU A 156 13.27 -8.77 3.55
CA GLU A 156 13.90 -8.59 4.85
C GLU A 156 15.12 -7.67 4.68
N ILE A 157 15.23 -6.64 5.51
CA ILE A 157 16.42 -5.80 5.59
C ILE A 157 17.48 -6.55 6.41
N LEU A 158 18.70 -6.66 5.89
CA LEU A 158 19.81 -7.41 6.49
C LEU A 158 20.70 -6.53 7.35
#